data_AF-W7V2A1-F1
#
_entry.id   AF-W7V2A1-F1
#
_cell.length_a   1.000
_cell.length_b   1.000
_cell.length_c   1.000
_cell.angle_alpha   90.00
_cell.angle_beta   90.00
_cell.angle_gamma   90.00
#
_symmetry.space_group_name_H-M   'P 1'
#
loop_
_entity.id
_entity.type
_entity.pdbx_description
1 polymer ?
#
loop_
_entity_poly.entity_id
_entity_poly.type
_entity_poly.pdbx_seq_one_letter_code
_entity_poly.pdbx_strand_id
1 'polypeptide(L)'
;MKKSQKPTDNIPEKIHKRLHIIYFILKCVLAATIFLMFWGAAVIAFEKIMGYDIPKSGTEESPFLFHQYCGTFFVEFDRANSFASNADYSAYLEKMNAPEVKTAAEKVKGYLEFIPSAVLIAALILALRSGDKKRIFCGRAWRYFLVGGILYAFGNIYIYLNTNIIKGISRFDGMTSVFTQRRQYFQIYDILGLPFIMISGAFVLLMYEKQLQNKDTAGVSKTLKAISAVIIAGSAGFVLWRLGVRTYELIRVMSGDEYSVWLPFTIMESPEKYMCRLPFEDAVSPAAYRNVVLFRYLRDLPVFAMSAAALWAFVRVLLNNAKGELNTPRNRKLLRNAMLLLIVASLILNISGLYETGLFDRSFNGIFGNTTYTMAYRAKTDPALFALLLWFFGTYLQAIPEKEQND
;
A
#
# COMPACT_ATOMS: atom_id res chain seq x y z
N MET A 1 -33.29 23.36 -34.40
CA MET A 1 -32.77 21.96 -34.28
C MET A 1 -32.99 21.46 -32.86
N LYS A 2 -33.87 20.48 -32.65
CA LYS A 2 -33.97 19.77 -31.36
C LYS A 2 -32.68 18.97 -31.18
N LYS A 3 -31.92 19.22 -30.09
CA LYS A 3 -30.83 18.33 -29.66
C LYS A 3 -31.45 16.95 -29.48
N SER A 4 -31.02 15.95 -30.25
CA SER A 4 -31.38 14.57 -29.97
C SER A 4 -30.92 14.27 -28.54
N GLN A 5 -31.86 13.83 -27.70
CA GLN A 5 -31.51 13.32 -26.38
C GLN A 5 -30.52 12.17 -26.60
N LYS A 6 -29.34 12.30 -26.01
CA LYS A 6 -28.40 11.18 -26.02
C LYS A 6 -29.06 10.05 -25.22
N PRO A 7 -28.91 8.77 -25.60
CA PRO A 7 -29.48 7.62 -24.90
C PRO A 7 -29.10 7.53 -23.40
N THR A 8 -28.18 8.39 -22.95
CA THR A 8 -27.70 8.60 -21.58
C THR A 8 -28.57 9.51 -20.70
N ASP A 9 -29.63 10.13 -21.23
CA ASP A 9 -30.47 11.03 -20.42
C ASP A 9 -31.40 10.30 -19.45
N ASN A 10 -31.64 9.00 -19.67
CA ASN A 10 -32.41 8.09 -18.83
C ASN A 10 -31.50 7.09 -18.12
N ILE A 11 -30.68 7.56 -17.17
CA ILE A 11 -29.98 6.66 -16.24
C ILE A 11 -30.97 6.26 -15.13
N PRO A 12 -31.16 4.94 -14.86
CA PRO A 12 -32.04 4.48 -13.78
C PRO A 12 -31.71 5.10 -12.42
N GLU A 13 -32.74 5.44 -11.63
CA GLU A 13 -32.60 6.09 -10.30
C GLU A 13 -31.67 5.29 -9.35
N LYS A 14 -31.69 3.96 -9.46
CA LYS A 14 -30.80 3.05 -8.71
C LYS A 14 -29.31 3.32 -8.98
N ILE A 15 -28.96 3.67 -10.22
CA ILE A 15 -27.59 4.04 -10.62
C ILE A 15 -27.25 5.43 -10.08
N HIS A 16 -28.20 6.36 -10.08
CA HIS A 16 -28.01 7.69 -9.47
C HIS A 16 -27.69 7.63 -7.98
N LYS A 17 -28.39 6.78 -7.20
CA LYS A 17 -28.11 6.57 -5.77
C LYS A 17 -26.71 6.00 -5.54
N ARG A 18 -26.29 5.02 -6.36
CA ARG A 18 -24.94 4.42 -6.29
C ARG A 18 -23.83 5.40 -6.62
N LEU A 19 -23.99 6.19 -7.69
CA LEU A 19 -23.05 7.24 -8.04
C LEU A 19 -22.97 8.29 -6.93
N HIS A 20 -24.09 8.70 -6.33
CA HIS A 20 -24.10 9.66 -5.22
C HIS A 20 -23.25 9.20 -4.03
N ILE A 21 -23.29 7.91 -3.69
CA ILE A 21 -22.47 7.34 -2.62
C ILE A 21 -20.98 7.40 -2.97
N ILE A 22 -20.60 7.04 -4.21
CA ILE A 22 -19.21 7.20 -4.69
C ILE A 22 -18.77 8.67 -4.56
N TYR A 23 -19.61 9.59 -5.03
CA TYR A 23 -19.35 11.03 -4.97
C TYR A 23 -19.18 11.53 -3.55
N PHE A 24 -20.04 11.11 -2.64
CA PHE A 24 -19.99 11.49 -1.24
C PHE A 24 -18.69 11.00 -0.59
N ILE A 25 -18.38 9.71 -0.74
CA ILE A 25 -17.19 9.11 -0.13
C ILE A 25 -15.90 9.72 -0.70
N LEU A 26 -15.84 9.94 -2.01
CA LEU A 26 -14.64 10.53 -2.62
C LEU A 26 -14.48 12.02 -2.25
N LYS A 27 -15.59 12.76 -2.04
CA LYS A 27 -15.54 14.10 -1.45
C LYS A 27 -15.05 14.09 -0.01
N CYS A 28 -15.47 13.11 0.81
CA CYS A 28 -14.97 12.95 2.17
C CYS A 28 -13.47 12.65 2.18
N VAL A 29 -12.99 11.74 1.33
CA VAL A 29 -11.55 11.44 1.17
C VAL A 29 -10.78 12.67 0.70
N LEU A 30 -11.32 13.42 -0.26
CA LEU A 30 -10.69 14.65 -0.75
C LEU A 30 -10.63 15.72 0.34
N ALA A 31 -11.72 15.94 1.08
CA ALA A 31 -11.77 16.88 2.18
C ALA A 31 -10.78 16.50 3.28
N ALA A 32 -10.70 15.20 3.64
CA ALA A 32 -9.71 14.70 4.58
C ALA A 32 -8.28 14.91 4.07
N THR A 33 -8.02 14.67 2.78
CA THR A 33 -6.68 14.87 2.18
C THR A 33 -6.29 16.35 2.18
N ILE A 34 -7.20 17.25 1.79
CA ILE A 34 -6.98 18.70 1.82
C ILE A 34 -6.76 19.18 3.26
N PHE A 35 -7.57 18.70 4.19
CA PHE A 35 -7.43 19.02 5.61
C PHE A 35 -6.07 18.55 6.17
N LEU A 36 -5.63 17.33 5.84
CA LEU A 36 -4.32 16.82 6.24
C LEU A 36 -3.16 17.61 5.62
N MET A 37 -3.26 18.00 4.34
CA MET A 37 -2.27 18.86 3.69
C MET A 37 -2.22 20.25 4.32
N PHE A 38 -3.38 20.84 4.61
CA PHE A 38 -3.49 22.12 5.31
C PHE A 38 -2.92 22.02 6.72
N TRP A 39 -3.23 20.95 7.46
CA TRP A 39 -2.69 20.71 8.80
C TRP A 39 -1.16 20.55 8.76
N GLY A 40 -0.63 19.77 7.82
CA GLY A 40 0.82 19.64 7.64
C GLY A 40 1.50 20.97 7.32
N ALA A 41 0.90 21.77 6.43
CA ALA A 41 1.40 23.11 6.12
C ALA A 41 1.28 24.07 7.32
N ALA A 42 0.20 23.99 8.09
CA ALA A 42 -0.03 24.78 9.29
C ALA A 42 0.98 24.43 10.39
N VAL A 43 1.28 23.15 10.61
CA VAL A 43 2.33 22.69 11.53
C VAL A 43 3.69 23.22 11.10
N ILE A 44 4.07 23.09 9.82
CA ILE A 44 5.34 23.63 9.29
C ILE A 44 5.42 25.16 9.43
N ALA A 45 4.30 25.86 9.22
CA ALA A 45 4.23 27.30 9.40
C ALA A 45 4.32 27.69 10.89
N PHE A 46 3.69 26.93 11.78
CA PHE A 46 3.74 27.13 13.23
C PHE A 46 5.17 26.92 13.75
N GLU A 47 5.84 25.86 13.33
CA GLU A 47 7.27 25.59 13.64
C GLU A 47 8.15 26.78 13.24
N LYS A 48 7.96 27.32 12.03
CA LYS A 48 8.75 28.46 11.52
C LYS A 48 8.44 29.80 12.18
N ILE A 49 7.18 30.05 12.55
CA ILE A 49 6.74 31.34 13.08
C ILE A 49 6.98 31.43 14.59
N MET A 50 6.75 30.35 15.33
CA MET A 50 6.85 30.34 16.79
C MET A 50 8.24 29.95 17.31
N GLY A 51 9.18 29.58 16.43
CA GLY A 51 10.51 29.10 16.82
C GLY A 51 10.47 27.80 17.63
N TYR A 52 9.33 27.12 17.64
CA TYR A 52 9.14 25.84 18.29
C TYR A 52 9.65 24.76 17.33
N ASP A 53 10.91 24.35 17.49
CA ASP A 53 11.35 23.08 16.95
C ASP A 53 10.65 21.99 17.76
N ILE A 54 9.55 21.46 17.23
CA ILE A 54 9.09 20.13 17.64
C ILE A 54 10.30 19.23 17.42
N PRO A 55 10.87 18.57 18.44
CA PRO A 55 12.09 17.80 18.28
C PRO A 55 11.87 16.76 17.16
N LYS A 56 12.49 16.97 16.01
CA LYS A 56 12.41 16.07 14.83
C LYS A 56 13.29 14.83 15.00
N SER A 57 13.99 14.76 16.13
CA SER A 57 15.04 13.83 16.50
C SER A 57 15.15 13.84 18.04
N GLY A 58 15.59 12.72 18.62
CA GLY A 58 15.80 12.62 20.06
C GLY A 58 16.81 13.66 20.54
N THR A 59 16.60 14.18 21.74
CA THR A 59 17.55 15.05 22.43
C THR A 59 18.54 14.19 23.23
N GLU A 60 19.66 14.75 23.67
CA GLU A 60 20.55 14.02 24.61
C GLU A 60 19.84 13.67 25.93
N GLU A 61 18.78 14.42 26.27
CA GLU A 61 17.93 14.22 27.45
C GLU A 61 16.80 13.19 27.25
N SER A 62 16.44 12.86 26.01
CA SER A 62 15.46 11.81 25.67
C SER A 62 16.17 10.57 25.15
N PRO A 63 16.15 9.43 25.86
CA PRO A 63 16.76 8.20 25.36
C PRO A 63 16.06 7.68 24.09
N PHE A 64 14.82 8.12 23.82
CA PHE A 64 14.00 7.72 22.69
C PHE A 64 14.29 8.55 21.42
N LEU A 65 14.47 7.86 20.28
CA LEU A 65 14.70 8.45 18.96
C LEU A 65 13.47 8.35 18.04
N PHE A 66 13.01 7.14 17.74
CA PHE A 66 11.85 6.88 16.88
C PHE A 66 11.40 5.41 16.97
N HIS A 67 10.30 5.09 16.30
CA HIS A 67 9.80 3.72 16.17
C HIS A 67 10.00 3.18 14.75
N GLN A 68 10.28 1.88 14.64
CA GLN A 68 10.18 1.17 13.37
C GLN A 68 9.12 0.08 13.42
N TYR A 69 8.44 -0.12 12.29
CA TYR A 69 7.27 -0.99 12.22
C TYR A 69 7.59 -2.26 11.45
N CYS A 70 7.49 -3.41 12.12
CA CYS A 70 7.67 -4.72 11.49
C CYS A 70 6.42 -5.18 10.67
N GLY A 71 5.36 -4.37 10.66
CA GLY A 71 4.04 -4.73 10.13
C GLY A 71 3.10 -5.40 11.14
N THR A 72 3.53 -5.57 12.39
CA THR A 72 2.69 -6.18 13.45
C THR A 72 3.00 -5.65 14.85
N PHE A 73 4.25 -5.27 15.10
CA PHE A 73 4.66 -4.56 16.29
C PHE A 73 5.64 -3.45 15.89
N PHE A 74 5.89 -2.53 16.82
CA PHE A 74 7.02 -1.63 16.74
C PHE A 74 8.16 -2.06 17.65
N VAL A 75 9.37 -1.71 17.23
CA VAL A 75 10.55 -1.69 18.09
C VAL A 75 10.93 -0.24 18.36
N GLU A 76 11.30 0.04 19.60
CA GLU A 76 11.77 1.35 20.04
C GLU A 76 13.26 1.49 19.69
N PHE A 77 13.61 2.63 19.11
CA PHE A 77 15.01 3.03 18.96
C PHE A 77 15.36 3.93 20.11
N ASP A 78 16.23 3.42 20.97
CA ASP A 78 16.81 4.19 22.05
C ASP A 78 18.35 4.13 22.02
N ARG A 79 18.97 5.04 22.79
CA ARG A 79 20.43 5.10 22.96
C ARG A 79 21.05 3.78 23.39
N ALA A 80 20.46 3.12 24.39
CA ALA A 80 21.04 1.96 25.05
C ALA A 80 21.07 0.72 24.13
N ASN A 81 20.07 0.61 23.26
CA ASN A 81 19.86 -0.58 22.44
C ASN A 81 20.31 -0.41 20.98
N SER A 82 20.57 0.83 20.53
CA SER A 82 20.84 1.11 19.11
C SER A 82 22.28 1.57 18.82
N PHE A 83 23.07 1.91 19.84
CA PHE A 83 24.43 2.46 19.69
C PHE A 83 25.41 1.78 20.65
N ALA A 84 26.65 1.56 20.21
CA ALA A 84 27.69 0.94 21.04
C ALA A 84 28.27 1.90 22.09
N SER A 85 28.17 3.21 21.86
CA SER A 85 28.73 4.20 22.77
C SER A 85 27.94 5.52 22.74
N ASN A 86 28.17 6.33 23.78
CA ASN A 86 27.63 7.69 23.85
C ASN A 86 28.19 8.58 22.75
N ALA A 87 29.44 8.36 22.34
CA ALA A 87 30.06 9.09 21.25
C ALA A 87 29.38 8.78 19.91
N ASP A 88 29.03 7.51 19.66
CA ASP A 88 28.28 7.12 18.45
C ASP A 88 26.87 7.73 18.45
N TYR A 89 26.21 7.76 19.60
CA TYR A 89 24.91 8.40 19.77
C TYR A 89 24.98 9.92 19.51
N SER A 90 25.93 10.63 20.14
CA SER A 90 26.09 12.08 19.93
C SER A 90 26.50 12.40 18.49
N ALA A 91 27.39 11.62 17.87
CA ALA A 91 27.75 11.80 16.45
C ALA A 91 26.56 11.58 15.50
N TYR A 92 25.69 10.60 15.81
CA TYR A 92 24.45 10.40 15.08
C TYR A 92 23.50 11.58 15.23
N LEU A 93 23.34 12.12 16.45
CA LEU A 93 22.53 13.31 16.71
C LEU A 93 23.08 14.54 16.00
N GLU A 94 24.40 14.77 16.01
CA GLU A 94 25.04 15.85 15.27
C GLU A 94 24.77 15.75 13.76
N LYS A 95 24.86 14.55 13.19
CA LYS A 95 24.55 14.32 11.76
C LYS A 95 23.08 14.59 11.43
N MET A 96 22.16 14.14 12.30
CA MET A 96 20.72 14.30 12.08
C MET A 96 20.22 15.72 12.36
N ASN A 97 20.84 16.44 13.30
CA ASN A 97 20.50 17.81 13.69
C ASN A 97 21.28 18.85 12.90
N ALA A 98 22.29 18.44 12.12
CA ALA A 98 23.01 19.33 11.22
C ALA A 98 22.00 20.00 10.28
N PRO A 99 22.01 21.35 10.17
CA PRO A 99 21.09 22.04 9.28
C PRO A 99 21.30 21.55 7.84
N GLU A 100 20.29 20.85 7.29
CA GLU A 100 20.30 20.43 5.88
C GLU A 100 20.34 21.69 4.99
N VAL A 101 21.54 22.06 4.52
CA VAL A 101 21.72 23.13 3.51
C VAL A 101 21.25 22.58 2.17
N LYS A 102 19.94 22.60 1.94
CA LYS A 102 19.36 22.24 0.64
C LYS A 102 19.66 23.32 -0.37
N THR A 103 20.36 22.94 -1.44
CA THR A 103 20.54 23.78 -2.62
C THR A 103 19.19 24.20 -3.21
N ALA A 104 19.16 25.29 -3.98
CA ALA A 104 17.94 25.72 -4.67
C ALA A 104 17.37 24.60 -5.57
N ALA A 105 18.25 23.82 -6.21
CA ALA A 105 17.88 22.67 -7.03
C ALA A 105 17.21 21.55 -6.22
N GLU A 106 17.69 21.25 -5.01
CA GLU A 106 17.08 20.25 -4.12
C GLU A 106 15.74 20.70 -3.55
N LYS A 107 15.59 22.00 -3.23
CA LYS A 107 14.29 22.57 -2.85
C LYS A 107 13.27 22.46 -3.99
N VAL A 108 13.67 22.82 -5.21
CA VAL A 108 12.83 22.68 -6.41
C VAL A 108 12.48 21.20 -6.65
N LYS A 109 13.45 20.28 -6.55
CA LYS A 109 13.21 18.84 -6.65
C LYS A 109 12.18 18.35 -5.62
N GLY A 110 12.26 18.81 -4.37
CA GLY A 110 11.26 18.48 -3.33
C GLY A 110 9.84 18.93 -3.69
N TYR A 111 9.67 20.11 -4.31
CA TYR A 111 8.35 20.53 -4.82
C TYR A 111 7.89 19.70 -6.03
N LEU A 112 8.82 19.30 -6.92
CA LEU A 112 8.52 18.44 -8.06
C LEU A 112 8.05 17.03 -7.62
N GLU A 113 8.55 16.52 -6.48
CA GLU A 113 8.11 15.24 -5.90
C GLU A 113 6.64 15.25 -5.44
N PHE A 114 6.05 16.42 -5.17
CA PHE A 114 4.61 16.57 -4.86
C PHE A 114 3.70 16.61 -6.09
N ILE A 115 4.25 16.90 -7.28
CA ILE A 115 3.47 17.07 -8.51
C ILE A 115 2.69 15.79 -8.88
N PRO A 116 3.25 14.57 -8.84
CA PRO A 116 2.50 13.35 -9.15
C PRO A 116 1.26 13.18 -8.27
N SER A 117 1.36 13.47 -6.97
CA SER A 117 0.25 13.42 -6.01
C SER A 117 -0.80 14.50 -6.30
N ALA A 118 -0.37 15.73 -6.59
CA ALA A 118 -1.27 16.82 -6.97
C ALA A 118 -1.99 16.55 -8.30
N VAL A 119 -1.29 15.99 -9.29
CA VAL A 119 -1.85 15.60 -10.59
C VAL A 119 -2.80 14.41 -10.44
N LEU A 120 -2.51 13.45 -9.56
CA LEU A 120 -3.45 12.38 -9.21
C LEU A 120 -4.73 12.95 -8.60
N ILE A 121 -4.61 13.84 -7.60
CA ILE A 121 -5.76 14.49 -6.98
C ILE A 121 -6.55 15.28 -8.02
N ALA A 122 -5.89 16.06 -8.88
CA ALA A 122 -6.53 16.79 -9.97
C ALA A 122 -7.21 15.85 -10.97
N ALA A 123 -6.59 14.73 -11.33
CA ALA A 123 -7.17 13.73 -12.23
C ALA A 123 -8.39 13.05 -11.61
N LEU A 124 -8.36 12.74 -10.31
CA LEU A 124 -9.50 12.20 -9.57
C LEU A 124 -10.63 13.25 -9.49
N ILE A 125 -10.32 14.51 -9.18
CA ILE A 125 -11.30 15.62 -9.17
C ILE A 125 -11.89 15.82 -10.57
N LEU A 126 -11.09 15.78 -11.64
CA LEU A 126 -11.57 15.96 -13.01
C LEU A 126 -12.41 14.76 -13.46
N ALA A 127 -12.02 13.53 -13.10
CA ALA A 127 -12.82 12.33 -13.31
C ALA A 127 -14.19 12.46 -12.62
N LEU A 128 -14.20 12.90 -11.35
CA LEU A 128 -15.41 13.18 -10.60
C LEU A 128 -16.26 14.30 -11.23
N ARG A 129 -15.65 15.44 -11.57
CA ARG A 129 -16.36 16.61 -12.13
C ARG A 129 -16.92 16.31 -13.52
N SER A 130 -16.24 15.45 -14.29
CA SER A 130 -16.76 14.93 -15.56
C SER A 130 -17.92 13.95 -15.40
N GLY A 131 -18.15 13.43 -14.19
CA GLY A 131 -19.33 12.66 -13.84
C GLY A 131 -20.39 13.46 -13.09
N ASP A 132 -20.60 14.73 -13.48
CA ASP A 132 -21.94 15.28 -13.39
C ASP A 132 -22.93 14.22 -13.92
N LYS A 133 -24.03 13.97 -13.18
CA LYS A 133 -24.68 12.66 -12.91
C LYS A 133 -25.02 11.74 -14.11
N LYS A 134 -24.76 12.18 -15.34
CA LYS A 134 -25.08 11.53 -16.62
C LYS A 134 -23.88 11.24 -17.55
N ARG A 135 -22.64 11.64 -17.20
CA ARG A 135 -21.50 11.66 -18.16
C ARG A 135 -20.28 10.80 -17.80
N ILE A 136 -20.26 10.16 -16.64
CA ILE A 136 -19.10 9.35 -16.22
C ILE A 136 -18.78 8.20 -17.20
N PHE A 137 -19.81 7.70 -17.88
CA PHE A 137 -19.71 6.63 -18.89
C PHE A 137 -19.66 7.13 -20.34
N CYS A 138 -19.75 8.45 -20.53
CA CYS A 138 -19.83 9.08 -21.84
C CYS A 138 -18.94 10.32 -21.82
N GLY A 139 -17.63 10.09 -21.95
CA GLY A 139 -16.65 11.16 -21.92
C GLY A 139 -15.24 10.68 -21.67
N ARG A 140 -14.37 11.62 -21.31
CA ARG A 140 -12.93 11.39 -21.11
C ARG A 140 -12.59 10.80 -19.72
N ALA A 141 -13.58 10.29 -18.98
CA ALA A 141 -13.41 9.80 -17.61
C ALA A 141 -12.34 8.69 -17.51
N TRP A 142 -12.39 7.69 -18.40
CA TRP A 142 -11.39 6.63 -18.47
C TRP A 142 -9.98 7.17 -18.73
N ARG A 143 -9.83 8.29 -19.45
CA ARG A 143 -8.52 8.91 -19.70
C ARG A 143 -7.92 9.45 -18.41
N TYR A 144 -8.72 10.02 -17.52
CA TYR A 144 -8.24 10.49 -16.22
C TYR A 144 -7.82 9.34 -15.30
N PHE A 145 -8.58 8.24 -15.28
CA PHE A 145 -8.17 7.03 -14.56
C PHE A 145 -6.88 6.43 -15.12
N LEU A 146 -6.74 6.40 -16.45
CA LEU A 146 -5.56 5.86 -17.12
C LEU A 146 -4.32 6.73 -16.87
N VAL A 147 -4.43 8.04 -17.14
CA VAL A 147 -3.32 9.00 -16.95
C VAL A 147 -2.94 9.10 -15.47
N GLY A 148 -3.92 9.20 -14.57
CA GLY A 148 -3.68 9.22 -13.13
C GLY A 148 -3.01 7.94 -12.63
N GLY A 149 -3.47 6.76 -13.09
CA GLY A 149 -2.87 5.48 -12.74
C GLY A 149 -1.43 5.35 -13.25
N ILE A 150 -1.16 5.73 -14.50
CA ILE A 150 0.18 5.69 -15.10
C ILE A 150 1.14 6.65 -14.38
N LEU A 151 0.73 7.90 -14.17
CA LEU A 151 1.57 8.89 -13.48
C LEU A 151 1.87 8.48 -12.04
N TYR A 152 0.88 7.91 -11.35
CA TYR A 152 1.08 7.40 -9.99
C TYR A 152 2.04 6.20 -9.97
N ALA A 153 1.96 5.29 -10.95
CA ALA A 153 2.92 4.20 -11.10
C ALA A 153 4.36 4.73 -11.29
N PHE A 154 4.55 5.67 -12.22
CA PHE A 154 5.86 6.28 -12.47
C PHE A 154 6.42 7.00 -11.25
N GLY A 155 5.58 7.78 -10.55
CA GLY A 155 5.96 8.46 -9.32
C GLY A 155 6.40 7.48 -8.23
N ASN A 156 5.62 6.42 -7.98
CA ASN A 156 5.95 5.41 -6.98
C ASN A 156 7.23 4.63 -7.33
N ILE A 157 7.42 4.26 -8.61
CA ILE A 157 8.65 3.62 -9.08
C ILE A 157 9.84 4.56 -8.89
N TYR A 158 9.72 5.83 -9.27
CA TYR A 158 10.79 6.81 -9.11
C TYR A 158 11.18 6.99 -7.64
N ILE A 159 10.21 7.21 -6.76
CA ILE A 159 10.45 7.34 -5.31
C ILE A 159 11.13 6.08 -4.78
N TYR A 160 10.66 4.90 -5.20
CA TYR A 160 11.23 3.63 -4.78
C TYR A 160 12.71 3.49 -5.20
N LEU A 161 13.02 3.75 -6.47
CA LEU A 161 14.39 3.68 -7.02
C LEU A 161 15.30 4.71 -6.36
N ASN A 162 14.86 5.96 -6.25
CA ASN A 162 15.63 7.04 -5.66
C ASN A 162 15.96 6.77 -4.19
N THR A 163 14.99 6.27 -3.42
CA THR A 163 15.15 6.03 -1.98
C THR A 163 15.95 4.76 -1.70
N ASN A 164 15.63 3.65 -2.35
CA ASN A 164 16.15 2.33 -1.97
C ASN A 164 17.36 1.87 -2.79
N ILE A 165 17.61 2.47 -3.96
CA ILE A 165 18.74 2.08 -4.84
C ILE A 165 19.77 3.21 -4.96
N ILE A 166 19.32 4.45 -5.18
CA ILE A 166 20.23 5.56 -5.50
C ILE A 166 20.82 6.21 -4.24
N LYS A 167 19.98 6.56 -3.25
CA LYS A 167 20.45 7.32 -2.07
C LYS A 167 21.22 6.50 -1.05
N GLY A 168 21.10 5.17 -1.08
CA GLY A 168 21.64 4.29 -0.03
C GLY A 168 21.01 4.59 1.33
N ILE A 169 20.96 3.61 2.23
CA ILE A 169 20.27 3.76 3.51
C ILE A 169 21.21 4.44 4.55
N SER A 170 21.60 5.69 4.30
CA SER A 170 22.62 6.46 5.06
C SER A 170 22.14 7.01 6.43
N ARG A 171 20.84 6.91 6.71
CA ARG A 171 20.21 7.35 7.97
C ARG A 171 20.51 6.48 9.19
N PHE A 172 21.32 5.44 9.04
CA PHE A 172 21.62 4.47 10.11
C PHE A 172 23.12 4.25 10.29
N ASP A 173 23.95 5.08 9.65
CA ASP A 173 25.40 5.06 9.86
C ASP A 173 25.69 5.36 11.35
N GLY A 174 26.49 4.52 12.00
CA GLY A 174 26.79 4.63 13.43
C GLY A 174 25.89 3.80 14.36
N MET A 175 24.80 3.22 13.85
CA MET A 175 23.99 2.27 14.62
C MET A 175 24.63 0.89 14.68
N THR A 176 24.37 0.15 15.75
CA THR A 176 24.93 -1.19 16.00
C THR A 176 23.88 -2.30 15.96
N SER A 177 24.30 -3.56 16.16
CA SER A 177 23.42 -4.73 16.23
C SER A 177 22.63 -5.00 14.92
N VAL A 178 21.39 -5.46 15.00
CA VAL A 178 20.54 -5.92 13.88
C VAL A 178 20.29 -4.86 12.82
N PHE A 179 20.53 -3.59 13.12
CA PHE A 179 20.36 -2.47 12.20
C PHE A 179 21.59 -2.22 11.32
N THR A 180 22.73 -2.86 11.62
CA THR A 180 23.91 -2.87 10.72
C THR A 180 23.69 -3.79 9.52
N GLN A 181 23.01 -4.92 9.72
CA GLN A 181 22.75 -5.93 8.70
C GLN A 181 21.36 -5.71 8.09
N ARG A 182 21.27 -4.85 7.08
CA ARG A 182 20.02 -4.51 6.38
C ARG A 182 20.00 -5.07 4.96
N ARG A 183 18.82 -5.50 4.50
CA ARG A 183 18.55 -5.86 3.11
C ARG A 183 17.39 -5.04 2.56
N GLN A 184 17.32 -4.85 1.26
CA GLN A 184 16.19 -4.15 0.64
C GLN A 184 14.89 -4.95 0.80
N TYR A 185 13.81 -4.31 1.26
CA TYR A 185 12.49 -4.93 1.30
C TYR A 185 11.66 -4.48 0.09
N PHE A 186 11.38 -5.43 -0.81
CA PHE A 186 10.56 -5.19 -1.99
C PHE A 186 9.08 -5.39 -1.66
N GLN A 187 8.32 -4.30 -1.67
CA GLN A 187 6.87 -4.31 -1.41
C GLN A 187 6.11 -3.86 -2.66
N ILE A 188 6.11 -4.72 -3.68
CA ILE A 188 5.59 -4.40 -5.04
C ILE A 188 4.14 -3.89 -5.03
N TYR A 189 3.34 -4.36 -4.07
CA TYR A 189 1.92 -4.01 -3.98
C TYR A 189 1.67 -2.58 -3.52
N ASP A 190 2.53 -2.01 -2.68
CA ASP A 190 2.44 -0.58 -2.31
C ASP A 190 2.77 0.32 -3.49
N ILE A 191 3.68 -0.14 -4.34
CA ILE A 191 4.17 0.61 -5.49
C ILE A 191 3.12 0.57 -6.61
N LEU A 192 2.56 -0.62 -6.89
CA LEU A 192 1.80 -0.88 -8.11
C LEU A 192 0.34 -1.27 -7.90
N GLY A 193 -0.09 -1.59 -6.68
CA GLY A 193 -1.45 -2.09 -6.40
C GLY A 193 -2.55 -1.09 -6.78
N LEU A 194 -2.49 0.14 -6.24
CA LEU A 194 -3.44 1.20 -6.59
C LEU A 194 -3.37 1.59 -8.09
N PRO A 195 -2.18 1.83 -8.69
CA PRO A 195 -2.07 2.06 -10.12
C PRO A 195 -2.76 1.01 -10.99
N PHE A 196 -2.54 -0.29 -10.71
CA PHE A 196 -3.13 -1.36 -11.52
C PHE A 196 -4.65 -1.40 -11.39
N ILE A 197 -5.21 -1.13 -10.22
CA ILE A 197 -6.66 -1.04 -10.04
C ILE A 197 -7.23 0.14 -10.82
N MET A 198 -6.57 1.31 -10.80
CA MET A 198 -6.99 2.48 -11.58
C MET A 198 -6.94 2.24 -13.09
N ILE A 199 -5.84 1.66 -13.59
CA ILE A 199 -5.68 1.30 -15.00
C ILE A 199 -6.74 0.28 -15.41
N SER A 200 -6.98 -0.74 -14.58
CA SER A 200 -8.04 -1.72 -14.82
C SER A 200 -9.42 -1.06 -14.89
N GLY A 201 -9.72 -0.14 -13.97
CA GLY A 201 -10.95 0.66 -13.98
C GLY A 201 -11.10 1.49 -15.27
N ALA A 202 -10.02 2.10 -15.75
CA ALA A 202 -10.02 2.84 -17.01
C ALA A 202 -10.43 1.98 -18.20
N PHE A 203 -9.83 0.78 -18.34
CA PHE A 203 -10.14 -0.11 -19.45
C PHE A 203 -11.54 -0.73 -19.36
N VAL A 204 -12.06 -0.95 -18.14
CA VAL A 204 -13.47 -1.34 -17.93
C VAL A 204 -14.42 -0.23 -18.38
N LEU A 205 -14.14 1.02 -18.03
CA LEU A 205 -14.94 2.17 -18.47
C LEU A 205 -14.88 2.35 -20.00
N LEU A 206 -13.69 2.20 -20.59
CA LEU A 206 -13.50 2.27 -22.04
C LEU A 206 -14.23 1.13 -22.77
N MET A 207 -14.22 -0.08 -22.20
CA MET A 207 -14.98 -1.22 -22.74
C MET A 207 -16.47 -0.89 -22.79
N TYR A 208 -17.01 -0.37 -21.69
CA TYR A 208 -18.42 0.02 -21.62
C TYR A 208 -18.76 1.15 -22.61
N GLU A 209 -17.94 2.19 -22.68
CA GLU A 209 -18.13 3.31 -23.61
C GLU A 209 -18.18 2.81 -25.08
N LYS A 210 -17.25 1.92 -25.46
CA LYS A 210 -17.23 1.38 -26.82
C LYS A 210 -18.43 0.50 -27.13
N GLN A 211 -18.89 -0.30 -26.17
CA GLN A 211 -20.12 -1.09 -26.32
C GLN A 211 -21.35 -0.21 -26.52
N LEU A 212 -21.50 0.85 -25.71
CA LEU A 212 -22.59 1.82 -25.87
C LEU A 212 -22.58 2.51 -27.24
N GLN A 213 -21.39 2.74 -27.80
CA GLN A 213 -21.23 3.40 -29.10
C GLN A 213 -21.24 2.42 -30.28
N ASN A 214 -21.50 1.12 -30.06
CA ASN A 214 -21.41 0.05 -31.07
C ASN A 214 -20.07 0.07 -31.84
N LYS A 215 -18.97 0.35 -31.13
CA LYS A 215 -17.61 0.39 -31.69
C LYS A 215 -16.85 -0.89 -31.39
N ASP A 216 -15.81 -1.16 -32.18
CA ASP A 216 -14.94 -2.32 -31.98
C ASP A 216 -14.27 -2.33 -30.59
N THR A 217 -14.46 -3.44 -29.87
CA THR A 217 -13.96 -3.69 -28.52
C THR A 217 -12.77 -4.65 -28.48
N ALA A 218 -12.37 -5.23 -29.61
CA ALA A 218 -11.34 -6.28 -29.65
C ALA A 218 -10.01 -5.82 -29.04
N GLY A 219 -9.57 -4.59 -29.35
CA GLY A 219 -8.37 -4.00 -28.74
C GLY A 219 -8.46 -3.87 -27.22
N VAL A 220 -9.61 -3.41 -26.70
CA VAL A 220 -9.84 -3.23 -25.25
C VAL A 220 -9.87 -4.58 -24.55
N SER A 221 -10.50 -5.58 -25.15
CA SER A 221 -10.53 -6.97 -24.65
C SER A 221 -9.11 -7.55 -24.55
N LYS A 222 -8.29 -7.40 -25.61
CA LYS A 222 -6.89 -7.84 -25.60
C LYS A 222 -6.09 -7.16 -24.49
N THR A 223 -6.25 -5.85 -24.30
CA THR A 223 -5.55 -5.12 -23.24
C THR A 223 -5.97 -5.56 -21.84
N LEU A 224 -7.27 -5.76 -21.58
CA LEU A 224 -7.74 -6.29 -20.28
C LEU A 224 -7.19 -7.70 -19.99
N LYS A 225 -7.09 -8.57 -21.01
CA LYS A 225 -6.45 -9.89 -20.87
C LYS A 225 -4.96 -9.78 -20.60
N ALA A 226 -4.26 -8.88 -21.29
CA ALA A 226 -2.83 -8.63 -21.05
C ALA A 226 -2.57 -8.10 -19.64
N ILE A 227 -3.35 -7.11 -19.18
CA ILE A 227 -3.29 -6.59 -17.80
C ILE A 227 -3.54 -7.72 -16.80
N SER A 228 -4.55 -8.56 -17.04
CA SER A 228 -4.85 -9.72 -16.20
C SER A 228 -3.66 -10.68 -16.09
N ALA A 229 -2.99 -10.96 -17.21
CA ALA A 229 -1.79 -11.82 -17.24
C ALA A 229 -0.62 -11.19 -16.48
N VAL A 230 -0.38 -9.89 -16.66
CA VAL A 230 0.68 -9.15 -15.94
C VAL A 230 0.43 -9.16 -14.42
N ILE A 231 -0.81 -8.90 -14.00
CA ILE A 231 -1.20 -8.93 -12.59
C ILE A 231 -0.99 -10.33 -12.00
N ILE A 232 -1.41 -11.39 -12.68
CA ILE A 232 -1.18 -12.78 -12.24
C ILE A 232 0.32 -13.06 -12.14
N ALA A 233 1.08 -12.81 -13.21
CA ALA A 233 2.50 -13.14 -13.26
C ALA A 233 3.29 -12.42 -12.17
N GLY A 234 3.10 -11.11 -12.03
CA GLY A 234 3.78 -10.31 -11.01
C GLY A 234 3.39 -10.73 -9.58
N SER A 235 2.11 -10.97 -9.33
CA SER A 235 1.66 -11.35 -7.98
C SER A 235 2.02 -12.80 -7.63
N ALA A 236 1.91 -13.74 -8.57
CA ALA A 236 2.30 -15.12 -8.36
C ALA A 236 3.81 -15.22 -8.12
N GLY A 237 4.62 -14.52 -8.91
CA GLY A 237 6.07 -14.43 -8.69
C GLY A 237 6.41 -13.87 -7.31
N PHE A 238 5.74 -12.80 -6.89
CA PHE A 238 5.93 -12.22 -5.56
C PHE A 238 5.52 -13.16 -4.43
N VAL A 239 4.35 -13.82 -4.53
CA VAL A 239 3.85 -14.77 -3.53
C VAL A 239 4.78 -15.98 -3.43
N LEU A 240 5.18 -16.57 -4.57
CA LEU A 240 6.08 -17.72 -4.61
C LEU A 240 7.45 -17.37 -4.02
N TRP A 241 8.00 -16.21 -4.36
CA TRP A 241 9.27 -15.75 -3.78
C TRP A 241 9.15 -15.58 -2.27
N ARG A 242 8.14 -14.86 -1.79
CA ARG A 242 7.98 -14.57 -0.35
C ARG A 242 7.68 -15.83 0.46
N LEU A 243 6.80 -16.69 -0.03
CA LEU A 243 6.50 -17.97 0.61
C LEU A 243 7.72 -18.89 0.57
N GLY A 244 8.42 -18.98 -0.57
CA GLY A 244 9.64 -19.77 -0.70
C GLY A 244 10.75 -19.36 0.25
N VAL A 245 11.00 -18.04 0.40
CA VAL A 245 11.94 -17.52 1.40
C VAL A 245 11.51 -17.93 2.81
N ARG A 246 10.23 -17.72 3.17
CA ARG A 246 9.70 -18.09 4.50
C ARG A 246 9.79 -19.59 4.79
N THR A 247 9.49 -20.44 3.79
CA THR A 247 9.59 -21.89 3.92
C THR A 247 11.06 -22.32 4.07
N TYR A 248 11.98 -21.72 3.30
CA TYR A 248 13.41 -21.98 3.46
C TYR A 248 13.92 -21.58 4.84
N GLU A 249 13.57 -20.39 5.32
CA GLU A 249 13.87 -19.91 6.67
C GLU A 249 13.36 -20.89 7.73
N LEU A 250 12.11 -21.33 7.61
CA LEU A 250 11.51 -22.31 8.53
C LEU A 250 12.28 -23.64 8.51
N ILE A 251 12.58 -24.19 7.33
CA ILE A 251 13.26 -25.49 7.20
C ILE A 251 14.62 -25.45 7.93
N ARG A 252 15.42 -24.40 7.72
CA ARG A 252 16.73 -24.25 8.38
C ARG A 252 16.61 -24.15 9.89
N VAL A 253 15.67 -23.35 10.38
CA VAL A 253 15.49 -23.16 11.82
C VAL A 253 14.97 -24.45 12.48
N MET A 254 14.12 -25.19 11.79
CA MET A 254 13.59 -26.48 12.26
C MET A 254 14.59 -27.63 12.13
N SER A 255 15.54 -27.59 11.20
CA SER A 255 16.65 -28.54 11.11
C SER A 255 17.69 -28.36 12.20
N GLY A 256 17.62 -27.23 12.92
CA GLY A 256 18.46 -26.91 14.06
C GLY A 256 19.63 -25.99 13.73
N ASP A 257 19.66 -25.40 12.54
CA ASP A 257 20.65 -24.39 12.18
C ASP A 257 20.43 -23.12 13.03
N GLU A 258 21.52 -22.50 13.48
CA GLU A 258 21.51 -21.17 14.11
C GLU A 258 21.32 -20.07 13.05
N TYR A 259 20.21 -20.17 12.32
CA TYR A 259 19.91 -19.32 11.18
C TYR A 259 19.01 -18.15 11.59
N SER A 260 19.50 -16.93 11.34
CA SER A 260 18.74 -15.72 11.60
C SER A 260 17.81 -15.36 10.43
N VAL A 261 16.52 -15.23 10.73
CA VAL A 261 15.48 -14.91 9.74
C VAL A 261 15.38 -13.41 9.52
N TRP A 262 14.66 -12.98 8.47
CA TRP A 262 14.55 -11.57 8.11
C TRP A 262 13.15 -10.99 8.40
N LEU A 263 13.12 -9.79 8.99
CA LEU A 263 11.93 -9.05 9.37
C LEU A 263 11.74 -7.81 8.50
N PRO A 264 10.58 -7.62 7.85
CA PRO A 264 10.33 -6.41 7.09
C PRO A 264 10.07 -5.23 8.03
N PHE A 265 10.84 -4.16 7.90
CA PHE A 265 10.64 -2.92 8.63
C PHE A 265 10.32 -1.75 7.68
N THR A 266 9.43 -0.89 8.16
CA THR A 266 9.03 0.35 7.51
C THR A 266 9.05 1.48 8.53
N ILE A 267 9.35 2.70 8.08
CA ILE A 267 9.22 3.91 8.89
C ILE A 267 7.96 4.62 8.40
N MET A 268 7.02 4.95 9.29
CA MET A 268 5.69 5.45 8.92
C MET A 268 5.72 6.66 7.96
N GLU A 269 6.74 7.50 8.10
CA GLU A 269 6.89 8.77 7.37
C GLU A 269 7.95 8.71 6.26
N SER A 270 8.60 7.56 6.08
CA SER A 270 9.64 7.37 5.06
C SER A 270 9.20 6.40 3.97
N PRO A 271 9.55 6.64 2.69
CA PRO A 271 9.45 5.61 1.66
C PRO A 271 10.50 4.48 1.81
N GLU A 272 11.40 4.58 2.80
CA GLU A 272 12.43 3.58 3.09
C GLU A 272 11.82 2.28 3.62
N LYS A 273 12.27 1.16 3.03
CA LYS A 273 11.86 -0.18 3.40
C LYS A 273 13.04 -1.12 3.39
N TYR A 274 13.27 -1.78 4.50
CA TYR A 274 14.37 -2.74 4.62
C TYR A 274 13.95 -3.94 5.44
N MET A 275 14.70 -5.00 5.29
CA MET A 275 14.64 -6.15 6.16
C MET A 275 15.75 -6.01 7.20
N CYS A 276 15.42 -6.18 8.48
CA CYS A 276 16.40 -6.38 9.54
C CYS A 276 16.48 -7.85 9.90
N ARG A 277 17.64 -8.26 10.41
CA ARG A 277 17.84 -9.60 10.94
C ARG A 277 17.05 -9.77 12.25
N LEU A 278 16.37 -10.90 12.42
CA LEU A 278 15.95 -11.43 13.73
C LEU A 278 17.04 -12.40 14.18
N PRO A 279 17.94 -11.98 15.07
CA PRO A 279 19.10 -12.75 15.46
C PRO A 279 18.70 -13.97 16.29
N PHE A 280 19.30 -15.12 15.98
CA PHE A 280 19.12 -16.34 16.77
C PHE A 280 19.73 -16.17 18.17
N GLU A 281 20.86 -15.46 18.22
CA GLU A 281 21.65 -15.20 19.41
C GLU A 281 20.94 -14.36 20.49
N ASP A 282 19.94 -13.55 20.11
CA ASP A 282 19.16 -12.75 21.08
C ASP A 282 17.99 -13.53 21.69
N ALA A 283 17.74 -14.76 21.24
CA ALA A 283 16.67 -15.58 21.77
C ALA A 283 17.03 -16.14 23.15
N VAL A 284 16.04 -16.18 24.05
CA VAL A 284 16.20 -16.73 25.41
C VAL A 284 16.52 -18.23 25.37
N SER A 285 16.10 -18.93 24.30
CA SER A 285 16.52 -20.31 24.01
C SER A 285 16.30 -20.68 22.53
N PRO A 286 16.98 -21.72 22.01
CA PRO A 286 16.72 -22.25 20.67
C PRO A 286 15.26 -22.67 20.45
N ALA A 287 14.61 -23.21 21.49
CA ALA A 287 13.21 -23.61 21.42
C ALA A 287 12.27 -22.40 21.30
N ALA A 288 12.54 -21.33 22.06
CA ALA A 288 11.77 -20.09 21.98
C ALA A 288 11.88 -19.46 20.58
N TYR A 289 13.08 -19.40 20.02
CA TYR A 289 13.31 -18.92 18.66
C TYR A 289 12.54 -19.72 17.61
N ARG A 290 12.62 -21.07 17.67
CA ARG A 290 11.89 -21.97 16.76
C ARG A 290 10.38 -21.73 16.84
N ASN A 291 9.83 -21.59 18.04
CA ASN A 291 8.40 -21.34 18.24
C ASN A 291 7.97 -20.01 17.59
N VAL A 292 8.78 -18.96 17.70
CA VAL A 292 8.51 -17.67 17.04
C VAL A 292 8.50 -17.83 15.52
N VAL A 293 9.54 -18.44 14.94
CA VAL A 293 9.62 -18.65 13.48
C VAL A 293 8.46 -19.50 12.97
N LEU A 294 8.12 -20.59 13.69
CA LEU A 294 6.99 -21.45 13.37
C LEU A 294 5.66 -20.71 13.42
N PHE A 295 5.40 -19.98 14.51
CA PHE A 295 4.17 -19.22 14.70
C PHE A 295 3.96 -18.23 13.54
N ARG A 296 5.01 -17.50 13.17
CA ARG A 296 4.96 -16.53 12.07
C ARG A 296 4.66 -17.17 10.74
N TYR A 297 5.24 -18.35 10.48
CA TYR A 297 4.91 -19.13 9.29
C TYR A 297 3.43 -19.57 9.27
N LEU A 298 2.95 -20.13 10.39
CA LEU A 298 1.56 -20.58 10.53
C LEU A 298 0.55 -19.44 10.42
N ARG A 299 0.92 -18.24 10.89
CA ARG A 299 0.13 -17.02 10.73
C ARG A 299 0.11 -16.52 9.29
N ASP A 300 1.26 -16.44 8.65
CA ASP A 300 1.38 -15.81 7.32
C ASP A 300 0.73 -16.71 6.23
N LEU A 301 0.76 -18.03 6.38
CA LEU A 301 0.23 -19.00 5.41
C LEU A 301 -1.27 -18.79 5.05
N PRO A 302 -2.22 -18.71 6.00
CA PRO A 302 -3.62 -18.45 5.68
C PRO A 302 -3.83 -17.06 5.06
N VAL A 303 -3.04 -16.05 5.47
CA VAL A 303 -3.06 -14.70 4.88
C VAL A 303 -2.64 -14.75 3.41
N PHE A 304 -1.59 -15.51 3.08
CA PHE A 304 -1.17 -15.73 1.69
C PHE A 304 -2.25 -16.43 0.86
N ALA A 305 -2.82 -17.52 1.38
CA ALA A 305 -3.83 -18.29 0.67
C ALA A 305 -5.07 -17.44 0.35
N MET A 306 -5.58 -16.68 1.33
CA MET A 306 -6.73 -15.81 1.14
C MET A 306 -6.44 -14.64 0.20
N SER A 307 -5.26 -14.03 0.30
CA SER A 307 -4.84 -12.94 -0.60
C SER A 307 -4.70 -13.44 -2.05
N ALA A 308 -4.15 -14.64 -2.26
CA ALA A 308 -4.05 -15.26 -3.57
C ALA A 308 -5.43 -15.60 -4.16
N ALA A 309 -6.35 -16.12 -3.34
CA ALA A 309 -7.72 -16.39 -3.75
C ALA A 309 -8.48 -15.10 -4.12
N ALA A 310 -8.30 -14.02 -3.35
CA ALA A 310 -8.88 -12.71 -3.64
C ALA A 310 -8.36 -12.12 -4.96
N LEU A 311 -7.05 -12.21 -5.18
CA LEU A 311 -6.42 -11.82 -6.44
C LEU A 311 -7.00 -12.59 -7.62
N TRP A 312 -7.10 -13.92 -7.51
CA TRP A 312 -7.68 -14.76 -8.56
C TRP A 312 -9.13 -14.38 -8.88
N ALA A 313 -9.93 -14.10 -7.85
CA ALA A 313 -11.30 -13.63 -8.02
C ALA A 313 -11.35 -12.27 -8.75
N PHE A 314 -10.46 -11.33 -8.40
CA PHE A 314 -10.34 -10.04 -9.09
C PHE A 314 -9.94 -10.21 -10.56
N VAL A 315 -8.96 -11.07 -10.86
CA VAL A 315 -8.55 -11.32 -12.25
C VAL A 315 -9.68 -11.96 -13.05
N ARG A 316 -10.46 -12.88 -12.47
CA ARG A 316 -11.67 -13.40 -13.13
C ARG A 316 -12.67 -12.31 -13.48
N VAL A 317 -12.83 -11.29 -12.63
CA VAL A 317 -13.68 -10.12 -12.94
C VAL A 317 -13.12 -9.37 -14.15
N LEU A 318 -11.81 -9.13 -14.23
CA LEU A 318 -11.19 -8.47 -15.39
C LEU A 318 -11.35 -9.28 -16.68
N LEU A 319 -11.19 -10.60 -16.62
CA LEU A 319 -11.38 -11.49 -17.77
C LEU A 319 -12.85 -11.56 -18.23
N ASN A 320 -13.80 -11.55 -17.31
CA ASN A 320 -15.23 -11.47 -17.65
C ASN A 320 -15.56 -10.10 -18.28
N ASN A 321 -15.03 -9.00 -17.72
CA ASN A 321 -15.16 -7.67 -18.31
C ASN A 321 -14.55 -7.62 -19.72
N ALA A 322 -13.46 -8.34 -19.98
CA ALA A 322 -12.86 -8.46 -21.31
C ALA A 322 -13.76 -9.18 -22.33
N LYS A 323 -14.71 -10.01 -21.86
CA LYS A 323 -15.76 -10.63 -22.69
C LYS A 323 -17.00 -9.74 -22.83
N GLY A 324 -17.00 -8.57 -22.19
CA GLY A 324 -18.14 -7.67 -22.17
C GLY A 324 -19.21 -7.99 -21.12
N GLU A 325 -18.93 -8.94 -20.23
CA GLU A 325 -19.73 -9.22 -19.04
C GLU A 325 -19.32 -8.23 -17.94
N LEU A 326 -19.92 -7.03 -17.91
CA LEU A 326 -19.48 -5.96 -17.02
C LEU A 326 -20.12 -6.06 -15.61
N ASN A 327 -21.38 -5.64 -15.48
CA ASN A 327 -22.12 -5.66 -14.22
C ASN A 327 -23.03 -6.90 -14.12
N THR A 328 -22.45 -8.09 -14.05
CA THR A 328 -23.19 -9.36 -13.90
C THR A 328 -23.30 -9.80 -12.43
N PRO A 329 -24.33 -10.58 -12.04
CA PRO A 329 -24.40 -11.18 -10.71
C PRO A 329 -23.15 -11.98 -10.33
N ARG A 330 -22.55 -12.67 -11.32
CA ARG A 330 -21.30 -13.42 -11.17
C ARG A 330 -20.13 -12.50 -10.77
N ASN A 331 -19.92 -11.40 -11.48
CA ASN A 331 -18.85 -10.46 -11.17
C ASN A 331 -19.06 -9.78 -9.81
N ARG A 332 -20.30 -9.42 -9.47
CA ARG A 332 -20.64 -8.88 -8.15
C ARG A 332 -20.29 -9.86 -7.03
N LYS A 333 -20.61 -11.15 -7.20
CA LYS A 333 -20.25 -12.21 -6.25
C LYS A 333 -18.74 -12.39 -6.14
N LEU A 334 -18.01 -12.39 -7.26
CA LEU A 334 -16.55 -12.50 -7.25
C LEU A 334 -15.88 -11.33 -6.50
N LEU A 335 -16.30 -10.09 -6.76
CA LEU A 335 -15.79 -8.91 -6.06
C LEU A 335 -16.10 -8.95 -4.57
N ARG A 336 -17.33 -9.30 -4.20
CA ARG A 336 -17.73 -9.44 -2.79
C ARG A 336 -16.88 -10.50 -2.07
N ASN A 337 -16.70 -11.65 -2.70
CA ASN A 337 -15.87 -12.73 -2.14
C ASN A 337 -14.41 -12.30 -2.01
N ALA A 338 -13.85 -11.59 -3.01
CA ALA A 338 -12.49 -11.06 -2.94
C ALA A 338 -12.32 -10.08 -1.76
N MET A 339 -13.26 -9.15 -1.58
CA MET A 339 -13.25 -8.22 -0.45
C MET A 339 -13.37 -8.94 0.90
N LEU A 340 -14.29 -9.91 1.02
CA LEU A 340 -14.45 -10.69 2.24
C LEU A 340 -13.18 -11.46 2.59
N LEU A 341 -12.55 -12.12 1.61
CA LEU A 341 -11.28 -12.84 1.82
C LEU A 341 -10.18 -11.91 2.33
N LEU A 342 -10.06 -10.70 1.79
CA LEU A 342 -9.08 -9.71 2.24
C LEU A 342 -9.38 -9.19 3.65
N ILE A 343 -10.65 -8.95 3.99
CA ILE A 343 -11.05 -8.54 5.35
C ILE A 343 -10.74 -9.66 6.35
N VAL A 344 -11.05 -10.91 6.02
CA VAL A 344 -10.72 -12.06 6.88
C VAL A 344 -9.20 -12.22 7.01
N ALA A 345 -8.43 -12.05 5.92
CA ALA A 345 -6.97 -12.07 5.97
C ALA A 345 -6.40 -10.98 6.88
N SER A 346 -6.97 -9.77 6.84
CA SER A 346 -6.62 -8.67 7.75
C SER A 346 -6.93 -9.02 9.21
N LEU A 347 -8.10 -9.60 9.48
CA LEU A 347 -8.50 -10.02 10.82
C LEU A 347 -7.53 -11.07 11.38
N ILE A 348 -7.21 -12.12 10.60
CA ILE A 348 -6.24 -13.14 11.02
C ILE A 348 -4.87 -12.50 11.30
N LEU A 349 -4.37 -11.66 10.38
CA LEU A 349 -3.08 -10.99 10.53
C LEU A 349 -3.00 -10.17 11.82
N ASN A 350 -4.02 -9.35 12.09
CA ASN A 350 -4.03 -8.45 13.24
C ASN A 350 -4.28 -9.21 14.56
N ILE A 351 -5.21 -10.17 14.59
CA ILE A 351 -5.47 -10.99 15.80
C ILE A 351 -4.23 -11.81 16.16
N SER A 352 -3.67 -12.55 15.19
CA SER A 352 -2.42 -13.29 15.42
C SER A 352 -1.25 -12.37 15.73
N GLY A 353 -1.29 -11.11 15.33
CA GLY A 353 -0.28 -10.12 15.67
C GLY A 353 -0.25 -9.72 17.14
N LEU A 354 -1.41 -9.71 17.80
CA LEU A 354 -1.49 -9.53 19.26
C LEU A 354 -0.76 -10.67 19.98
N TYR A 355 -0.95 -11.91 19.52
CA TYR A 355 -0.23 -13.07 20.05
C TYR A 355 1.26 -13.06 19.70
N GLU A 356 1.61 -12.60 18.49
CA GLU A 356 3.01 -12.48 18.06
C GLU A 356 3.81 -11.61 19.03
N THR A 357 3.27 -10.45 19.41
CA THR A 357 3.93 -9.48 20.30
C THR A 357 4.30 -10.14 21.63
N GLY A 358 3.32 -10.77 22.30
CA GLY A 358 3.58 -11.47 23.57
C GLY A 358 4.49 -12.69 23.43
N LEU A 359 4.61 -13.27 22.23
CA LEU A 359 5.57 -14.33 21.95
C LEU A 359 6.99 -13.78 21.81
N PHE A 360 7.16 -12.62 21.16
CA PHE A 360 8.45 -11.91 21.06
C PHE A 360 8.97 -11.51 22.44
N ASP A 361 8.14 -10.84 23.24
CA ASP A 361 8.51 -10.33 24.58
C ASP A 361 8.99 -11.43 25.54
N ARG A 362 8.51 -12.68 25.35
CA ARG A 362 8.91 -13.84 26.17
C ARG A 362 10.07 -14.63 25.58
N SER A 363 10.33 -14.49 24.27
CA SER A 363 11.27 -15.34 23.54
C SER A 363 12.59 -14.67 23.23
N PHE A 364 12.68 -13.34 23.35
CA PHE A 364 13.86 -12.56 23.03
C PHE A 364 14.25 -11.61 24.15
N ASN A 365 15.55 -11.33 24.24
CA ASN A 365 16.10 -10.23 25.02
C ASN A 365 16.29 -8.98 24.13
N GLY A 366 16.72 -7.86 24.73
CA GLY A 366 17.04 -6.63 24.02
C GLY A 366 15.82 -6.03 23.29
N ILE A 367 16.05 -5.46 22.10
CA ILE A 367 15.03 -4.72 21.33
C ILE A 367 13.79 -5.56 20.97
N PHE A 368 13.92 -6.87 20.86
CA PHE A 368 12.84 -7.79 20.50
C PHE A 368 12.11 -8.35 21.72
N GLY A 369 12.62 -8.08 22.93
CA GLY A 369 11.98 -8.41 24.21
C GLY A 369 11.06 -7.31 24.75
N ASN A 370 11.00 -6.14 24.09
CA ASN A 370 10.16 -5.01 24.47
C ASN A 370 9.36 -4.50 23.25
N THR A 371 8.57 -5.39 22.66
CA THR A 371 7.76 -5.07 21.48
C THR A 371 6.38 -4.58 21.89
N THR A 372 5.83 -3.63 21.14
CA THR A 372 4.45 -3.17 21.36
C THR A 372 3.63 -3.38 20.10
N TYR A 373 2.43 -3.94 20.28
CA TYR A 373 1.53 -4.25 19.20
C TYR A 373 1.16 -3.00 18.38
N THR A 374 1.07 -3.18 17.06
CA THR A 374 0.56 -2.17 16.15
C THR A 374 -0.31 -2.80 15.08
N MET A 375 -1.41 -2.13 14.71
CA MET A 375 -2.23 -2.62 13.61
C MET A 375 -1.42 -2.65 12.31
N ALA A 376 -1.50 -3.76 11.58
CA ALA A 376 -0.77 -3.96 10.33
C ALA A 376 -1.06 -2.87 9.27
N TYR A 377 -2.24 -2.23 9.37
CA TYR A 377 -2.62 -1.08 8.56
C TYR A 377 -1.56 0.03 8.55
N ARG A 378 -0.88 0.26 9.68
CA ARG A 378 0.12 1.33 9.82
C ARG A 378 1.37 1.11 8.97
N ALA A 379 1.70 -0.15 8.64
CA ALA A 379 2.82 -0.48 7.77
C ALA A 379 2.43 -0.49 6.27
N LYS A 380 1.19 -0.13 5.93
CA LYS A 380 0.61 -0.20 4.57
C LYS A 380 0.59 -1.61 3.97
N THR A 381 0.83 -2.64 4.79
CA THR A 381 0.92 -4.05 4.40
C THR A 381 -0.42 -4.79 4.55
N ASP A 382 -1.47 -4.11 5.03
CA ASP A 382 -2.72 -4.73 5.47
C ASP A 382 -3.65 -5.09 4.30
N PRO A 383 -4.11 -6.35 4.20
CA PRO A 383 -5.11 -6.78 3.22
C PRO A 383 -6.39 -5.91 3.18
N ALA A 384 -6.81 -5.30 4.28
CA ALA A 384 -8.00 -4.45 4.33
C ALA A 384 -7.90 -3.20 3.44
N LEU A 385 -6.69 -2.67 3.24
CA LEU A 385 -6.46 -1.58 2.29
C LEU A 385 -6.89 -1.99 0.88
N PHE A 386 -6.59 -3.23 0.47
CA PHE A 386 -6.98 -3.76 -0.83
C PHE A 386 -8.49 -4.02 -0.93
N ALA A 387 -9.13 -4.45 0.18
CA ALA A 387 -10.58 -4.58 0.22
C ALA A 387 -11.26 -3.23 -0.05
N LEU A 388 -10.74 -2.14 0.52
CA LEU A 388 -11.22 -0.77 0.26
C LEU A 388 -11.04 -0.38 -1.22
N LEU A 389 -9.88 -0.66 -1.81
CA LEU A 389 -9.64 -0.37 -3.23
C LEU A 389 -10.57 -1.17 -4.16
N LEU A 390 -10.78 -2.46 -3.86
CA LEU A 390 -11.73 -3.31 -4.59
C LEU A 390 -13.17 -2.85 -4.38
N TRP A 391 -13.51 -2.31 -3.21
CA TRP A 391 -14.82 -1.73 -2.95
C TRP A 391 -15.07 -0.50 -3.83
N PHE A 392 -14.09 0.40 -3.97
CA PHE A 392 -14.20 1.52 -4.92
C PHE A 392 -14.40 1.02 -6.35
N PHE A 393 -13.54 0.10 -6.81
CA PHE A 393 -13.64 -0.51 -8.13
C PHE A 393 -15.01 -1.19 -8.36
N GLY A 394 -15.50 -1.94 -7.38
CA GLY A 394 -16.78 -2.63 -7.45
C GLY A 394 -17.97 -1.68 -7.48
N THR A 395 -17.91 -0.58 -6.74
CA THR A 395 -18.97 0.45 -6.77
C THR A 395 -19.04 1.11 -8.15
N TYR A 396 -17.90 1.35 -8.81
CA TYR A 396 -17.86 1.83 -10.20
C TYR A 396 -18.45 0.82 -11.19
N LEU A 397 -18.08 -0.46 -11.09
CA LEU A 397 -18.66 -1.52 -11.92
C LEU A 397 -20.18 -1.62 -11.75
N GLN A 398 -20.68 -1.51 -10.51
CA GLN A 398 -22.11 -1.57 -10.20
C GLN A 398 -22.91 -0.34 -10.65
N ALA A 399 -22.22 0.74 -11.03
CA ALA A 399 -22.86 1.91 -11.63
C ALA A 399 -23.07 1.74 -13.15
N ILE A 400 -22.46 0.74 -13.78
CA ILE A 400 -22.78 0.36 -15.16
C ILE A 400 -24.15 -0.35 -15.15
N PRO A 401 -25.12 0.02 -16.02
CA PRO A 401 -26.38 -0.68 -16.14
C PRO A 401 -26.19 -2.18 -16.29
N GLU A 402 -27.03 -2.95 -15.60
CA GLU A 402 -27.10 -4.39 -15.82
C GLU A 402 -27.61 -4.59 -17.25
N LYS A 403 -26.94 -5.41 -18.06
CA LYS A 403 -27.56 -5.89 -19.29
C LYS A 403 -28.73 -6.75 -18.84
N GLU A 404 -29.95 -6.32 -19.14
CA GLU A 404 -31.09 -7.23 -19.11
C GLU A 404 -30.72 -8.39 -20.05
N GLN A 405 -30.67 -9.60 -19.51
CA GLN A 405 -30.72 -10.78 -20.37
C GLN A 405 -32.10 -10.69 -21.01
N ASN A 406 -32.15 -10.29 -22.27
CA ASN A 406 -33.29 -10.61 -23.10
C ASN A 406 -33.35 -12.14 -23.12
N ASP A 407 -34.33 -12.70 -22.41
CA ASP A 407 -34.84 -14.03 -22.69
C ASP A 407 -35.47 -14.05 -24.08
#